data_AF-A0A1J5I297-F1
#
_entry.id   AF-A0A1J5I297-F1
#
_cell.length_a   1.000
_cell.length_b   1.000
_cell.length_c   1.000
_cell.angle_alpha   90.00
_cell.angle_beta   90.00
_cell.angle_gamma   90.00
#
_symmetry.space_group_name_H-M   'P 1'
#
loop_
_entity.id
_entity.type
_entity.pdbx_description
1 polymer ?
#
loop_
_entity_poly.entity_id
_entity_poly.type
_entity_poly.pdbx_seq_one_letter_code
_entity_poly.pdbx_strand_id
1 'polypeptide(L)'
;MKIVSLCLFAIIAFGVPAFAAHHDEYPVSTPPLTEGIFPCSNCHAGMEVNAKRRELKDEHANIKLRHAENDRWCLDCHNPANRDKLKLVNGDTIPFTESYLLCGQCHGNIYRDWKVGIHGKRVGYFKGGKRLYFLCVNCHNPHDPKFKPLKPEPPPTQPERTYGR
;
A
#
# COMPACT_ATOMS: atom_id res chain seq x y z
N MET A 1 1.00 39.78 -57.14
CA MET A 1 1.44 39.97 -55.74
C MET A 1 0.35 39.49 -54.79
N LYS A 2 0.43 38.23 -54.31
CA LYS A 2 -0.29 37.76 -53.12
C LYS A 2 0.67 36.85 -52.37
N ILE A 3 1.27 37.39 -51.30
CA ILE A 3 2.18 36.68 -50.41
C ILE A 3 1.29 35.84 -49.48
N VAL A 4 1.26 34.53 -49.69
CA VAL A 4 0.60 33.60 -48.77
C VAL A 4 1.63 33.26 -47.69
N SER A 5 1.50 33.92 -46.54
CA SER A 5 2.33 33.69 -45.37
C SER A 5 1.91 32.37 -44.71
N LEU A 6 2.74 31.34 -44.88
CA LEU A 6 2.57 30.04 -44.25
C LEU A 6 3.00 30.15 -42.78
N CYS A 7 2.07 30.43 -41.88
CA CYS A 7 2.32 30.37 -40.43
C CYS A 7 2.43 28.91 -39.99
N LEU A 8 3.66 28.44 -39.82
CA LEU A 8 3.98 27.16 -39.20
C LEU A 8 3.67 27.27 -37.69
N PHE A 9 2.50 26.80 -37.26
CA PHE A 9 2.20 26.64 -35.84
C PHE A 9 2.98 25.44 -35.31
N ALA A 10 4.13 25.71 -34.67
CA ALA A 10 4.83 24.73 -33.86
C ALA A 10 3.99 24.45 -32.60
N ILE A 11 3.20 23.36 -32.63
CA ILE A 11 2.53 22.83 -31.44
C ILE A 11 3.61 22.23 -30.55
N ILE A 12 4.15 23.02 -29.63
CA ILE A 12 4.98 22.53 -28.53
C ILE A 12 4.03 21.78 -27.59
N ALA A 13 3.90 20.47 -27.80
CA ALA A 13 3.28 19.60 -26.83
C ALA A 13 4.16 19.59 -25.58
N PHE A 14 3.84 20.47 -24.62
CA PHE A 14 4.29 20.35 -23.24
C PHE A 14 3.69 19.05 -22.69
N GLY A 15 4.39 17.94 -22.91
CA GLY A 15 4.15 16.70 -22.22
C GLY A 15 4.41 16.96 -20.75
N VAL A 16 3.36 17.23 -19.98
CA VAL A 16 3.43 17.19 -18.53
C VAL A 16 3.71 15.73 -18.18
N PRO A 17 4.86 15.39 -17.58
CA PRO A 17 5.06 14.05 -17.05
C PRO A 17 4.13 13.94 -15.85
N ALA A 18 2.95 13.37 -16.05
CA ALA A 18 1.90 13.25 -15.02
C ALA A 18 2.26 12.29 -13.86
N PHE A 19 3.52 11.85 -13.75
CA PHE A 19 3.92 10.79 -12.83
C PHE A 19 5.29 11.03 -12.19
N ALA A 20 5.71 12.28 -12.01
CA ALA A 20 6.82 12.59 -11.12
C ALA A 20 6.33 12.60 -9.65
N ALA A 21 6.31 11.40 -9.05
CA ALA A 21 6.47 11.08 -7.63
C ALA A 21 6.06 12.14 -6.57
N HIS A 22 4.86 12.01 -6.02
CA HIS A 22 4.49 12.59 -4.71
C HIS A 22 4.95 11.65 -3.57
N HIS A 23 6.26 11.55 -3.31
CA HIS A 23 6.76 10.71 -2.20
C HIS A 23 6.55 11.33 -0.80
N ASP A 24 6.22 12.62 -0.70
CA ASP A 24 6.18 13.34 0.59
C ASP A 24 4.77 13.72 1.08
N GLU A 25 3.69 13.26 0.43
CA GLU A 25 2.33 13.73 0.77
C GLU A 25 1.86 13.24 2.14
N TYR A 26 2.30 12.06 2.58
CA TYR A 26 1.85 11.41 3.81
C TYR A 26 3.02 11.00 4.71
N PRO A 27 3.18 11.59 5.92
CA PRO A 27 4.11 11.07 6.92
C PRO A 27 3.58 9.74 7.47
N VAL A 28 4.18 8.63 7.06
CA VAL A 28 3.74 7.27 7.40
C VAL A 28 4.54 6.63 8.53
N SER A 29 3.92 5.69 9.25
CA SER A 29 4.63 4.83 10.19
C SER A 29 5.57 3.84 9.48
N THR A 30 6.55 3.34 10.21
CA THR A 30 7.40 2.24 9.74
C THR A 30 6.55 1.01 9.40
N PRO A 31 6.79 0.34 8.26
CA PRO A 31 6.17 -0.94 7.93
C PRO A 31 6.47 -1.96 9.04
N PRO A 32 5.47 -2.73 9.52
CA PRO A 32 5.62 -3.66 10.63
C PRO A 32 6.22 -4.99 10.13
N LEU A 33 7.42 -4.92 9.56
CA LEU A 33 8.16 -6.10 9.13
C LEU A 33 8.68 -6.87 10.35
N THR A 34 8.80 -8.19 10.23
CA THR A 34 9.43 -9.02 11.26
C THR A 34 10.87 -8.55 11.50
N GLU A 35 11.28 -8.49 12.77
CA GLU A 35 12.63 -8.08 13.12
C GLU A 35 13.69 -8.95 12.42
N GLY A 36 14.74 -8.32 11.90
CA GLY A 36 15.84 -9.00 11.20
C GLY A 36 15.53 -9.49 9.78
N ILE A 37 14.29 -9.43 9.30
CA ILE A 37 13.94 -9.93 7.95
C ILE A 37 14.32 -8.96 6.82
N PHE A 38 14.53 -7.69 7.15
CA PHE A 38 14.85 -6.63 6.19
C PHE A 38 16.31 -6.17 6.35
N PRO A 39 17.06 -5.96 5.25
CA PRO A 39 16.63 -6.05 3.86
C PRO A 39 16.48 -7.50 3.36
N CYS A 40 15.48 -7.72 2.52
CA CYS A 40 15.17 -9.00 1.89
C CYS A 40 16.30 -9.45 0.94
N SER A 41 17.06 -8.50 0.40
CA SER A 41 18.23 -8.74 -0.45
C SER A 41 19.34 -9.52 0.26
N ASN A 42 19.39 -9.52 1.60
CA ASN A 42 20.33 -10.35 2.37
C ASN A 42 20.26 -11.85 2.00
N CYS A 43 19.08 -12.34 1.64
CA CYS A 43 18.91 -13.71 1.13
C CYS A 43 18.74 -13.73 -0.40
N HIS A 44 18.08 -12.73 -0.98
CA HIS A 44 17.64 -12.79 -2.38
C HIS A 44 18.62 -12.25 -3.43
N ALA A 45 19.68 -11.52 -3.06
CA ALA A 45 20.57 -10.87 -4.03
C ALA A 45 21.30 -11.85 -4.98
N GLY A 46 21.61 -13.06 -4.49
CA GLY A 46 22.32 -14.09 -5.25
C GLY A 46 21.45 -15.23 -5.78
N MET A 47 20.13 -15.14 -5.63
CA MET A 47 19.21 -16.22 -6.00
C MET A 47 18.61 -16.00 -7.39
N GLU A 48 18.44 -17.08 -8.15
CA GLU A 48 17.66 -17.02 -9.37
C GLU A 48 16.18 -16.74 -9.09
N VAL A 49 15.60 -15.84 -9.88
CA VAL A 49 14.21 -15.44 -9.75
C VAL A 49 13.32 -16.51 -10.36
N ASN A 50 12.49 -17.15 -9.53
CA ASN A 50 11.50 -18.09 -10.01
C ASN A 50 10.09 -17.48 -10.00
N ALA A 51 9.64 -17.05 -11.18
CA ALA A 51 8.32 -16.44 -11.39
C ALA A 51 7.15 -17.43 -11.44
N LYS A 52 7.42 -18.75 -11.48
CA LYS A 52 6.37 -19.76 -11.55
C LYS A 52 5.68 -19.90 -10.20
N ARG A 53 4.34 -19.83 -10.20
CA ARG A 53 3.49 -20.11 -9.05
C ARG A 53 3.69 -21.54 -8.58
N ARG A 54 3.85 -21.73 -7.27
CA ARG A 54 4.13 -23.03 -6.63
C ARG A 54 3.83 -22.97 -5.14
N GLU A 55 3.80 -24.12 -4.48
CA GLU A 55 3.88 -24.17 -3.03
C GLU A 55 5.34 -23.96 -2.58
N LEU A 56 5.55 -23.10 -1.59
CA LEU A 56 6.86 -22.89 -0.97
C LEU A 56 7.03 -23.89 0.18
N LYS A 57 8.16 -24.60 0.20
CA LYS A 57 8.43 -25.69 1.15
C LYS A 57 9.44 -25.34 2.24
N ASP A 58 10.35 -24.42 1.94
CA ASP A 58 11.42 -23.99 2.84
C ASP A 58 11.07 -22.60 3.40
N GLU A 59 11.76 -21.56 2.93
CA GLU A 59 11.50 -20.19 3.33
C GLU A 59 10.10 -19.72 2.94
N HIS A 60 9.51 -18.90 3.81
CA HIS A 60 8.17 -18.33 3.66
C HIS A 60 7.03 -19.37 3.60
N ALA A 61 7.25 -20.66 3.88
CA ALA A 61 6.22 -21.71 3.82
C ALA A 61 5.00 -21.45 4.75
N ASN A 62 5.21 -20.67 5.82
CA ASN A 62 4.18 -20.24 6.76
C ASN A 62 3.27 -19.13 6.22
N ILE A 63 3.62 -18.49 5.10
CA ILE A 63 2.80 -17.46 4.46
C ILE A 63 1.77 -18.13 3.57
N LYS A 64 0.49 -17.95 3.89
CA LYS A 64 -0.64 -18.41 3.06
C LYS A 64 -1.30 -17.20 2.40
N LEU A 65 -1.23 -17.14 1.07
CA LEU A 65 -1.85 -16.07 0.28
C LEU A 65 -3.35 -16.34 0.10
N ARG A 66 -4.16 -15.71 0.94
CA ARG A 66 -5.63 -15.70 0.88
C ARG A 66 -6.16 -14.37 0.33
N HIS A 67 -5.42 -13.77 -0.59
CA HIS A 67 -5.78 -12.50 -1.22
C HIS A 67 -5.64 -12.63 -2.74
N ALA A 68 -6.79 -12.70 -3.43
CA ALA A 68 -6.86 -13.03 -4.86
C ALA A 68 -6.06 -14.31 -5.18
N GLU A 69 -6.21 -15.33 -4.33
CA GLU A 69 -5.37 -16.54 -4.29
C GLU A 69 -5.21 -17.22 -5.65
N ASN A 70 -6.25 -17.21 -6.49
CA ASN A 70 -6.21 -17.84 -7.81
C ASN A 70 -5.62 -16.96 -8.91
N ASP A 71 -5.62 -15.64 -8.72
CA ASP A 71 -5.29 -14.64 -9.74
C ASP A 71 -3.95 -13.96 -9.50
N ARG A 72 -3.43 -14.00 -8.27
CA ARG A 72 -2.22 -13.31 -7.85
C ARG A 72 -1.17 -14.25 -7.27
N TRP A 73 0.07 -13.87 -7.47
CA TRP A 73 1.27 -14.52 -6.96
C TRP A 73 2.19 -13.51 -6.26
N CYS A 74 3.15 -13.99 -5.48
CA CYS A 74 4.05 -13.16 -4.66
C CYS A 74 4.68 -11.99 -5.45
N LEU A 75 5.08 -12.27 -6.70
CA LEU A 75 5.81 -11.32 -7.56
C LEU A 75 4.89 -10.36 -8.34
N ASP A 76 3.58 -10.43 -8.13
CA ASP A 76 2.65 -9.41 -8.60
C ASP A 76 2.65 -8.17 -7.70
N CYS A 77 3.08 -8.34 -6.44
CA CYS A 77 3.19 -7.27 -5.46
C CYS A 77 4.66 -6.99 -5.08
N HIS A 78 5.51 -8.01 -5.06
CA HIS A 78 6.93 -7.87 -4.77
C HIS A 78 7.76 -7.74 -6.04
N ASN A 79 8.75 -6.86 -6.05
CA ASN A 79 9.58 -6.66 -7.24
C ASN A 79 10.50 -7.87 -7.49
N PRO A 80 10.41 -8.52 -8.67
CA PRO A 80 11.20 -9.70 -9.02
C PRO A 80 12.71 -9.45 -9.19
N ALA A 81 13.17 -8.22 -9.39
CA ALA A 81 14.59 -7.89 -9.46
C ALA A 81 15.17 -7.42 -8.12
N ASN A 82 14.34 -6.86 -7.23
CA ASN A 82 14.77 -6.37 -5.92
C ASN A 82 13.67 -6.56 -4.88
N ARG A 83 13.82 -7.53 -3.97
CA ARG A 83 12.80 -7.84 -2.94
C ARG A 83 12.66 -6.80 -1.83
N ASP A 84 13.57 -5.82 -1.77
CA ASP A 84 13.46 -4.69 -0.85
C ASP A 84 12.40 -3.66 -1.31
N LYS A 85 11.84 -3.85 -2.50
CA LYS A 85 10.81 -3.00 -3.09
C LYS A 85 9.55 -3.78 -3.48
N LEU A 86 8.44 -3.06 -3.51
CA LEU A 86 7.19 -3.51 -4.10
C LEU A 86 7.13 -3.13 -5.58
N LYS A 87 6.29 -3.83 -6.32
CA LYS A 87 6.01 -3.61 -7.74
C LYS A 87 4.52 -3.28 -7.90
N LEU A 88 4.23 -2.21 -8.63
CA LEU A 88 2.90 -1.81 -9.04
C LEU A 88 2.47 -2.57 -10.31
N VAL A 89 1.16 -2.59 -10.58
CA VAL A 89 0.59 -3.26 -11.77
C VAL A 89 1.18 -2.76 -13.09
N ASN A 90 1.52 -1.47 -13.18
CA ASN A 90 2.15 -0.87 -14.37
C ASN A 90 3.65 -1.19 -14.51
N GLY A 91 4.24 -1.87 -13.53
CA GLY A 91 5.66 -2.23 -13.50
C GLY A 91 6.54 -1.31 -12.67
N ASP A 92 6.04 -0.15 -12.24
CA ASP A 92 6.80 0.78 -11.40
C ASP A 92 7.12 0.15 -10.04
N THR A 93 8.17 0.67 -9.38
CA THR A 93 8.65 0.12 -8.12
C THR A 93 8.58 1.17 -7.03
N ILE A 94 8.06 0.78 -5.86
CA ILE A 94 7.89 1.67 -4.71
C ILE A 94 8.50 1.04 -3.44
N PRO A 95 8.93 1.84 -2.45
CA PRO A 95 9.34 1.32 -1.15
C PRO A 95 8.14 0.79 -0.34
N PHE A 96 8.41 -0.04 0.68
CA PHE A 96 7.34 -0.55 1.56
C PHE A 96 6.60 0.56 2.34
N THR A 97 7.24 1.70 2.58
CA THR A 97 6.62 2.90 3.16
C THR A 97 5.52 3.49 2.29
N GLU A 98 5.47 3.13 1.01
CA GLU A 98 4.45 3.57 0.07
C GLU A 98 3.44 2.48 -0.29
N SER A 99 3.39 1.39 0.49
CA SER A 99 2.49 0.25 0.26
C SER A 99 1.00 0.64 0.09
N TYR A 100 0.58 1.80 0.61
CA TYR A 100 -0.76 2.35 0.37
C TYR A 100 -1.06 2.61 -1.13
N LEU A 101 -0.05 2.95 -1.94
CA LEU A 101 -0.20 3.12 -3.39
C LEU A 101 -0.50 1.79 -4.08
N LEU A 102 0.19 0.72 -3.68
CA LEU A 102 -0.06 -0.64 -4.19
C LEU A 102 -1.49 -1.10 -3.86
N CYS A 103 -1.91 -0.97 -2.61
CA CYS A 103 -3.26 -1.35 -2.19
C CYS A 103 -4.34 -0.53 -2.91
N GLY A 104 -4.08 0.76 -3.12
CA GLY A 104 -4.99 1.69 -3.79
C GLY A 104 -5.27 1.40 -5.25
N GLN A 105 -4.44 0.59 -5.93
CA GLN A 105 -4.67 0.21 -7.33
C GLN A 105 -5.97 -0.58 -7.53
N CYS A 106 -6.38 -1.34 -6.51
CA CYS A 106 -7.62 -2.12 -6.54
C CYS A 106 -8.62 -1.66 -5.46
N HIS A 107 -8.15 -1.23 -4.29
CA HIS A 107 -8.99 -0.79 -3.16
C HIS A 107 -9.17 0.73 -3.13
N GLY A 108 -9.59 1.31 -4.26
CA GLY A 108 -9.61 2.76 -4.46
C GLY A 108 -10.51 3.54 -3.49
N ASN A 109 -11.66 2.98 -3.10
CA ASN A 109 -12.55 3.60 -2.10
C ASN A 109 -11.88 3.67 -0.71
N ILE A 110 -11.27 2.56 -0.28
CA ILE A 110 -10.55 2.49 1.00
C ILE A 110 -9.34 3.42 0.97
N TYR A 111 -8.60 3.46 -0.12
CA TYR A 111 -7.45 4.35 -0.27
C TYR A 111 -7.85 5.82 -0.23
N ARG A 112 -8.92 6.22 -0.94
CA ARG A 112 -9.49 7.58 -0.86
C ARG A 112 -9.82 7.96 0.58
N ASP A 113 -10.47 7.07 1.33
CA ASP A 113 -10.89 7.32 2.70
C ASP A 113 -9.68 7.34 3.67
N TRP A 114 -8.64 6.54 3.40
CA TRP A 114 -7.38 6.54 4.14
C TRP A 114 -6.63 7.88 4.00
N LYS A 115 -6.55 8.44 2.79
CA LYS A 115 -5.88 9.73 2.53
C LYS A 115 -6.41 10.87 3.40
N VAL A 116 -7.71 10.84 3.71
CA VAL A 116 -8.36 11.86 4.55
C VAL A 116 -8.48 11.46 6.02
N GLY A 117 -8.07 10.24 6.37
CA GLY A 117 -8.09 9.69 7.73
C GLY A 117 -9.45 9.19 8.19
N ILE A 118 -10.38 8.91 7.26
CA ILE A 118 -11.66 8.21 7.55
C ILE A 118 -11.39 6.71 7.77
N HIS A 119 -10.46 6.13 7.01
CA HIS A 119 -10.05 4.74 7.15
C HIS A 119 -8.61 4.62 7.67
N GLY A 120 -8.33 3.58 8.45
CA GLY A 120 -7.03 3.37 9.10
C GLY A 120 -6.86 4.20 10.37
N LYS A 121 -5.61 4.32 10.83
CA LYS A 121 -5.27 5.03 12.07
C LYS A 121 -4.36 6.22 11.76
N ARG A 122 -4.75 7.40 12.24
CA ARG A 122 -3.92 8.61 12.23
C ARG A 122 -3.65 9.05 13.67
N VAL A 123 -2.41 9.36 13.98
CA VAL A 123 -1.99 9.86 15.30
C VAL A 123 -1.22 11.17 15.15
N GLY A 124 -1.01 11.89 16.26
CA GLY A 124 -0.37 13.19 16.29
C GLY A 124 -1.37 14.35 16.29
N TYR A 125 -0.97 15.49 15.73
CA TYR A 125 -1.70 16.75 15.89
C TYR A 125 -2.89 16.90 14.93
N PHE A 126 -4.03 17.36 15.44
CA PHE A 126 -5.19 17.70 14.59
C PHE A 126 -4.92 18.92 13.68
N LYS A 127 -4.09 19.88 14.09
CA LYS A 127 -3.68 21.06 13.27
C LYS A 127 -2.26 21.51 13.67
N GLY A 128 -1.50 22.03 12.70
CA GLY A 128 -0.26 22.78 12.95
C GLY A 128 0.94 21.99 13.48
N GLY A 129 0.83 20.67 13.65
CA GLY A 129 1.93 19.82 14.13
C GLY A 129 2.06 18.53 13.32
N LYS A 130 3.06 17.72 13.66
CA LYS A 130 3.34 16.45 12.95
C LYS A 130 2.19 15.46 13.11
N ARG A 131 1.86 14.78 12.00
CA ARG A 131 0.88 13.69 11.96
C ARG A 131 1.60 12.43 11.52
N LEU A 132 1.04 11.28 11.85
CA LEU A 132 1.53 9.99 11.40
C LEU A 132 0.34 9.16 10.91
N TYR A 133 0.46 8.64 9.69
CA TYR A 133 -0.52 7.74 9.07
C TYR A 133 -0.01 6.31 9.19
N PHE A 134 -0.82 5.44 9.80
CA PHE A 134 -0.52 4.02 9.81
C PHE A 134 -0.80 3.45 8.41
N LEU A 135 0.10 2.60 7.92
CA LEU A 135 -0.07 1.90 6.65
C LEU A 135 -1.19 0.86 6.78
N CYS A 136 -1.73 0.43 5.63
CA CYS A 136 -2.72 -0.64 5.56
C CYS A 136 -2.23 -1.90 6.31
N VAL A 137 -0.94 -2.21 6.12
CA VAL A 137 -0.26 -3.38 6.70
C VAL A 137 -0.02 -3.29 8.21
N ASN A 138 -0.19 -2.11 8.84
CA ASN A 138 -0.14 -2.00 10.29
C ASN A 138 -1.37 -2.59 10.98
N CYS A 139 -2.46 -2.81 10.25
CA CYS A 139 -3.68 -3.42 10.78
C CYS A 139 -4.09 -4.68 10.02
N HIS A 140 -3.83 -4.74 8.71
CA HIS A 140 -4.17 -5.88 7.86
C HIS A 140 -2.94 -6.73 7.56
N ASN A 141 -3.08 -8.05 7.56
CA ASN A 141 -2.08 -8.92 6.96
C ASN A 141 -2.20 -8.80 5.42
N PRO A 142 -1.18 -8.34 4.67
CA PRO A 142 -1.29 -8.18 3.22
C PRO A 142 -1.57 -9.50 2.48
N HIS A 143 -1.24 -10.64 3.08
CA HIS A 143 -1.49 -11.96 2.51
C HIS A 143 -2.84 -12.56 2.92
N ASP A 144 -3.47 -12.05 3.98
CA ASP A 144 -4.82 -12.44 4.43
C ASP A 144 -5.53 -11.22 5.06
N PRO A 145 -5.94 -10.22 4.24
CA PRO A 145 -6.32 -8.89 4.77
C PRO A 145 -7.62 -8.88 5.57
N LYS A 146 -8.50 -9.85 5.34
CA LYS A 146 -9.82 -9.87 5.98
C LYS A 146 -9.67 -10.18 7.48
N PHE A 147 -10.21 -9.32 8.33
CA PHE A 147 -10.26 -9.61 9.76
C PHE A 147 -11.06 -10.89 10.04
N LYS A 148 -10.52 -11.74 10.90
CA LYS A 148 -11.24 -12.88 11.42
C LYS A 148 -12.33 -12.38 12.36
N PRO A 149 -13.55 -12.93 12.29
CA PRO A 149 -14.62 -12.57 13.23
C PRO A 149 -14.14 -12.77 14.67
N LEU A 150 -14.37 -11.76 15.51
CA LEU A 150 -14.18 -11.87 16.95
C LEU A 150 -15.52 -12.23 17.59
N LYS A 151 -15.47 -13.05 18.63
CA LYS A 151 -16.64 -13.27 19.48
C LYS A 151 -16.96 -11.94 20.19
N PRO A 152 -18.19 -11.41 20.09
CA PRO A 152 -18.56 -10.21 20.81
C PRO A 152 -18.46 -10.43 22.33
N GLU A 153 -18.05 -9.40 23.05
CA GLU A 153 -18.17 -9.38 24.51
C GLU A 153 -19.66 -9.36 24.91
N PRO A 154 -19.99 -9.81 26.14
CA PRO A 154 -21.34 -9.66 26.69
C PRO A 154 -21.83 -8.21 26.61
N PRO A 155 -23.15 -7.98 26.50
CA PRO A 155 -23.71 -6.64 26.46
C PRO A 155 -23.33 -5.86 27.73
N PRO A 156 -23.14 -4.53 27.63
CA PRO A 156 -22.83 -3.71 28.80
C PRO A 156 -23.95 -3.81 29.84
N THR A 157 -23.59 -3.69 31.12
CA THR A 157 -24.58 -3.59 32.19
C THR A 157 -25.39 -2.31 32.02
N GLN A 158 -26.71 -2.40 32.20
CA GLN A 158 -27.54 -1.20 32.16
C GLN A 158 -27.15 -0.27 33.32
N PRO A 159 -26.94 1.03 33.07
CA PRO A 159 -26.67 1.98 34.14
C PRO A 159 -27.90 2.08 35.06
N GLU A 160 -27.66 2.20 36.36
CA GLU A 160 -28.73 2.46 37.31
C GLU A 160 -29.36 3.83 37.01
N ARG A 161 -30.70 3.93 37.03
CA ARG A 161 -31.38 5.22 36.86
C ARG A 161 -31.20 6.06 38.12
N THR A 162 -30.10 6.81 38.17
CA THR A 162 -29.77 7.71 39.29
C THR A 162 -30.29 9.13 39.11
N TYR A 163 -30.89 9.48 37.96
CA TYR A 163 -31.44 10.81 37.70
C TYR A 163 -32.98 10.79 37.69
N GLY A 164 -33.60 11.53 38.62
CA GLY A 164 -35.05 11.73 38.68
C GLY A 164 -35.79 11.17 39.91
N ARG A 165 -35.11 10.99 41.06
CA ARG A 165 -35.77 10.87 42.37
C ARG A 165 -35.70 12.19 43.11
#